data_AF-A0A933YX51-F1
#
_entry.id   AF-A0A933YX51-F1
#
_cell.length_a   1.000
_cell.length_b   1.000
_cell.length_c   1.000
_cell.angle_alpha   90.00
_cell.angle_beta   90.00
_cell.angle_gamma   90.00
#
_symmetry.space_group_name_H-M   'P 1'
#
loop_
_entity.id
_entity.type
_entity.pdbx_description
1 polymer ?
#
loop_
_entity_poly.entity_id
_entity_poly.type
_entity_poly.pdbx_seq_one_letter_code
_entity_poly.pdbx_strand_id
1 'polypeptide(L)'
;MIIRLWSAAILLTLPIAISACAPVDAVTKRNTFGQPPAYVDGYSTGCGSGYVASGHPYASAGKDVSRYLSDPVYKTGWDDGFATCKGQYDSIGNSLRR
;
A
#
# COMPACT_ATOMS: atom_id res chain seq x y z
N MET A 1 -13.45 36.84 -31.36
CA MET A 1 -13.06 37.05 -29.95
C MET A 1 -13.45 35.89 -29.01
N ILE A 2 -14.02 34.78 -29.50
CA ILE A 2 -14.44 33.62 -28.68
C ILE A 2 -13.28 32.62 -28.45
N ILE A 3 -12.36 32.51 -29.40
CA ILE A 3 -11.22 31.56 -29.38
C ILE A 3 -10.24 31.87 -28.23
N ARG A 4 -10.03 33.16 -27.89
CA ARG A 4 -9.11 33.57 -26.81
C ARG A 4 -9.63 33.26 -25.41
N LEU A 5 -10.96 33.18 -25.24
CA LEU A 5 -11.59 32.79 -23.96
C LEU A 5 -11.43 31.29 -23.70
N TRP A 6 -11.45 30.48 -24.76
CA TRP A 6 -11.29 29.03 -24.67
C TRP A 6 -9.82 28.65 -24.39
N SER A 7 -8.86 29.35 -25.00
CA SER A 7 -7.44 29.16 -24.71
C SER A 7 -7.09 29.44 -23.25
N ALA A 8 -7.66 30.51 -22.67
CA ALA A 8 -7.44 30.85 -21.26
C ALA A 8 -8.08 29.84 -20.29
N ALA A 9 -9.27 29.32 -20.62
CA ALA A 9 -9.96 28.31 -19.80
C ALA A 9 -9.24 26.95 -19.81
N ILE A 10 -8.64 26.56 -20.95
CA ILE A 10 -7.85 25.33 -21.09
C ILE A 10 -6.53 25.43 -20.29
N LEU A 11 -5.90 26.60 -20.28
CA LEU A 11 -4.66 26.84 -19.52
C LEU A 11 -4.86 26.82 -18.00
N LEU A 12 -6.07 27.07 -17.50
CA LEU A 12 -6.39 27.13 -16.07
C LEU A 12 -6.84 25.78 -15.46
N THR A 13 -7.23 24.81 -16.28
CA THR A 13 -7.75 23.50 -15.82
C THR A 13 -6.72 22.37 -15.87
N LEU A 14 -5.67 22.53 -16.68
CA LEU A 14 -4.61 21.52 -16.86
C LEU A 14 -3.75 21.21 -15.61
N PRO A 15 -3.44 22.13 -14.68
CA PRO A 15 -2.54 21.82 -13.58
C PRO A 15 -3.19 21.06 -12.40
N ILE A 16 -4.52 20.82 -12.42
CA ILE A 16 -5.23 20.20 -11.29
C ILE A 16 -5.14 18.65 -11.32
N ALA A 17 -4.71 18.05 -12.44
CA ALA A 17 -4.90 16.62 -12.67
C ALA A 17 -3.77 15.68 -12.17
N ILE A 18 -2.68 16.18 -11.57
CA ILE A 18 -1.45 15.36 -11.40
C ILE A 18 -1.00 15.16 -9.93
N SER A 19 -1.91 15.22 -8.95
CA SER A 19 -1.54 14.94 -7.55
C SER A 19 -2.23 13.70 -7.00
N ALA A 20 -1.72 12.52 -7.39
CA ALA A 20 -2.05 11.26 -6.71
C ALA A 20 -0.89 10.24 -6.81
N CYS A 21 0.29 10.60 -6.30
CA CYS A 21 1.30 9.60 -5.93
C CYS A 21 1.16 9.36 -4.42
N ALA A 22 0.22 8.51 -4.01
CA ALA A 22 0.08 8.18 -2.60
C ALA A 22 1.23 7.23 -2.20
N PRO A 23 2.03 7.57 -1.18
CA PRO A 23 3.07 6.67 -0.70
C PRO A 23 2.45 5.44 -0.05
N VAL A 24 3.15 4.30 -0.14
CA VAL A 24 2.77 3.03 0.52
C VAL A 24 2.54 3.20 2.02
N ASP A 25 3.24 4.14 2.65
CA ASP A 25 3.09 4.49 4.06
C ASP A 25 1.70 5.04 4.40
N ALA A 26 1.05 5.75 3.46
CA ALA A 26 -0.29 6.29 3.68
C ALA A 26 -1.34 5.17 3.72
N VAL A 27 -1.16 4.11 2.92
CA VAL A 27 -2.03 2.93 2.91
C VAL A 27 -1.86 2.15 4.21
N THR A 28 -0.61 1.89 4.62
CA THR A 28 -0.31 1.21 5.89
C THR A 28 -0.88 2.00 7.08
N LYS A 29 -0.69 3.32 7.13
CA LYS A 29 -1.24 4.17 8.20
C LYS A 29 -2.77 4.12 8.26
N ARG A 30 -3.45 4.06 7.11
CA ARG A 30 -4.92 3.91 7.07
C ARG A 30 -5.35 2.55 7.64
N ASN A 31 -4.67 1.46 7.24
CA ASN A 31 -5.05 0.11 7.65
C ASN A 31 -4.70 -0.22 9.11
N THR A 32 -3.80 0.57 9.71
CA THR A 32 -3.29 0.38 11.07
C THR A 32 -3.69 1.52 12.02
N PHE A 33 -4.64 2.38 11.63
CA PHE A 33 -5.04 3.51 12.44
C PHE A 33 -5.56 3.06 13.82
N GLY A 34 -5.04 3.67 14.88
CA GLY A 34 -5.39 3.34 16.27
C GLY A 34 -4.74 2.07 16.82
N GLN A 35 -3.89 1.40 16.05
CA GLN A 35 -3.20 0.19 16.49
C GLN A 35 -1.92 0.52 17.27
N PRO A 36 -1.50 -0.36 18.21
CA PRO A 36 -0.25 -0.19 18.93
C PRO A 36 0.97 -0.25 17.99
N PRO A 37 2.09 0.44 18.31
CA PRO A 37 3.27 0.50 17.43
C PRO A 37 3.81 -0.87 17.01
N ALA A 38 3.78 -1.86 17.92
CA ALA A 38 4.22 -3.22 17.61
C ALA A 38 3.37 -3.87 16.50
N TYR A 39 2.06 -3.62 16.49
CA TYR A 39 1.17 -4.10 15.43
C TYR A 39 1.49 -3.41 14.11
N VAL A 40 1.74 -2.09 14.12
CA VAL A 40 2.08 -1.31 12.91
C VAL A 40 3.37 -1.83 12.28
N ASP A 41 4.40 -2.08 13.08
CA ASP A 41 5.67 -2.66 12.63
C ASP A 41 5.47 -4.07 12.03
N GLY A 42 4.69 -4.90 12.74
CA GLY A 42 4.30 -6.23 12.28
C GLY A 42 3.62 -6.16 10.93
N TYR A 43 2.59 -5.33 10.83
CA TYR A 43 1.79 -5.13 9.62
C TYR A 43 2.64 -4.68 8.43
N SER A 44 3.54 -3.71 8.62
CA SER A 44 4.43 -3.21 7.57
C SER A 44 5.33 -4.33 7.01
N THR A 45 6.00 -5.07 7.90
CA THR A 45 6.90 -6.17 7.51
C THR A 45 6.15 -7.38 6.94
N GLY A 46 4.96 -7.68 7.47
CA GLY A 46 4.04 -8.69 6.95
C GLY A 46 3.57 -8.37 5.54
N CYS A 47 3.17 -7.12 5.28
CA CYS A 47 2.73 -6.67 3.96
C CYS A 47 3.80 -6.86 2.88
N GLY A 48 5.05 -6.47 3.16
CA GLY A 48 6.18 -6.72 2.25
C GLY A 48 6.36 -8.21 1.93
N SER A 49 6.27 -9.06 2.95
CA SER A 49 6.33 -10.52 2.79
C SER A 49 5.15 -11.08 1.98
N GLY A 50 3.95 -10.53 2.16
CA GLY A 50 2.75 -10.89 1.37
C GLY A 50 2.92 -10.57 -0.10
N TYR A 51 3.44 -9.38 -0.43
CA TYR A 51 3.75 -9.00 -1.81
C TYR A 51 4.77 -9.93 -2.47
N VAL A 52 5.85 -10.30 -1.75
CA VAL A 52 6.82 -11.29 -2.24
C VAL A 52 6.15 -12.64 -2.48
N ALA A 53 5.31 -13.10 -1.56
CA ALA A 53 4.58 -14.36 -1.70
C ALA A 53 3.52 -14.37 -2.83
N SER A 54 3.20 -13.20 -3.39
CA SER A 54 2.37 -13.04 -4.59
C SER A 54 3.16 -12.75 -5.85
N GLY A 55 4.49 -12.70 -5.78
CA GLY A 55 5.37 -12.48 -6.93
C GLY A 55 5.56 -11.02 -7.32
N HIS A 56 5.35 -10.06 -6.41
CA HIS A 56 5.60 -8.65 -6.69
C HIS A 56 7.11 -8.41 -6.92
N PRO A 57 7.55 -7.95 -8.11
CA PRO A 57 8.96 -7.94 -8.51
C PRO A 57 9.84 -6.95 -7.75
N TYR A 58 9.22 -5.92 -7.16
CA TYR A 58 9.93 -4.86 -6.41
C TYR A 58 9.69 -4.92 -4.89
N ALA A 59 9.05 -5.98 -4.40
CA ALA A 59 8.80 -6.12 -2.96
C ALA A 59 9.98 -6.82 -2.27
N SER A 60 10.19 -6.49 -0.99
CA SER A 60 11.14 -7.18 -0.12
C SER A 60 10.40 -7.90 1.00
N ALA A 61 10.84 -9.12 1.30
CA ALA A 61 10.31 -9.87 2.42
C ALA A 61 10.93 -9.33 3.71
N GLY A 62 10.11 -9.23 4.76
CA GLY A 62 10.52 -8.79 6.08
C GLY A 62 9.79 -9.60 7.16
N LYS A 63 10.55 -10.26 8.03
CA LYS A 63 10.03 -10.86 9.26
C LYS A 63 11.11 -10.80 10.32
N ASP A 64 10.87 -10.07 11.39
CA ASP A 64 11.66 -10.22 12.62
C ASP A 64 11.16 -11.50 13.32
N VAL A 65 11.88 -12.60 13.12
CA VAL A 65 11.49 -13.92 13.63
C VAL A 65 11.46 -13.92 15.17
N SER A 66 12.39 -13.20 15.80
CA SER A 66 12.45 -13.14 17.27
C SER A 66 11.21 -12.45 17.82
N ARG A 67 10.85 -11.27 17.28
CA ARG A 67 9.62 -10.57 17.66
C ARG A 67 8.36 -11.35 17.29
N TYR A 68 8.34 -12.01 16.14
CA TYR A 68 7.19 -12.84 15.73
C TYR A 68 6.87 -13.95 16.73
N LEU A 69 7.89 -14.49 17.40
CA LEU A 69 7.73 -15.56 18.39
C LEU A 69 7.46 -15.04 19.80
N SER A 70 7.92 -13.83 20.14
CA SER A 70 7.91 -13.30 21.51
C SER A 70 6.89 -12.20 21.77
N ASP A 71 6.44 -11.48 20.73
CA ASP A 71 5.52 -10.34 20.80
C ASP A 71 4.22 -10.70 20.05
N PRO A 72 3.14 -11.07 20.78
CA PRO A 72 1.87 -11.42 20.17
C PRO A 72 1.25 -10.29 19.33
N VAL A 73 1.51 -9.03 19.70
CA VAL A 73 0.95 -7.86 19.01
C VAL A 73 1.65 -7.66 17.68
N TYR A 74 2.98 -7.77 17.65
CA TYR A 74 3.75 -7.80 16.41
C TYR A 74 3.35 -8.97 15.52
N LYS A 75 3.18 -10.17 16.11
CA LYS A 75 2.76 -11.37 15.38
C LYS A 75 1.41 -11.16 14.67
N THR A 76 0.41 -10.69 15.39
CA THR A 76 -0.93 -10.41 14.83
C THR A 76 -0.83 -9.40 13.71
N GLY A 77 -0.13 -8.28 13.92
CA GLY A 77 0.09 -7.29 12.87
C GLY A 77 0.75 -7.90 11.64
N TRP A 78 1.78 -8.73 11.82
CA TRP A 78 2.47 -9.41 10.72
C TRP A 78 1.56 -10.33 9.92
N ASP A 79 0.75 -11.15 10.59
CA ASP A 79 -0.20 -12.07 9.94
C ASP A 79 -1.27 -11.29 9.14
N ASP A 80 -1.83 -10.23 9.72
CA ASP A 80 -2.84 -9.39 9.07
C ASP A 80 -2.29 -8.63 7.86
N GLY A 81 -1.09 -8.06 7.99
CA GLY A 81 -0.40 -7.38 6.90
C GLY A 81 -0.06 -8.34 5.76
N PHE A 82 0.43 -9.55 6.07
CA PHE A 82 0.72 -10.59 5.10
C PHE A 82 -0.51 -10.98 4.29
N ALA A 83 -1.61 -11.32 4.97
CA ALA A 83 -2.85 -11.72 4.32
C ALA A 83 -3.42 -10.61 3.43
N THR A 84 -3.40 -9.37 3.92
CA THR A 84 -3.96 -8.22 3.19
C THR A 84 -3.22 -7.96 1.89
N CYS A 85 -1.89 -7.80 1.94
CA CYS A 85 -1.11 -7.39 0.77
C CYS A 85 -0.91 -8.54 -0.24
N LYS A 86 -0.84 -9.79 0.26
CA LYS A 86 -0.90 -10.98 -0.60
C LYS A 86 -2.22 -11.00 -1.38
N GLY A 87 -3.35 -10.88 -0.69
CA GLY A 87 -4.67 -10.88 -1.32
C GLY A 87 -4.86 -9.76 -2.32
N GLN A 88 -4.36 -8.55 -2.03
CA GLN A 88 -4.38 -7.42 -2.95
C GLN A 88 -3.64 -7.75 -4.25
N TYR A 89 -2.40 -8.25 -4.18
CA TYR A 89 -1.62 -8.50 -5.39
C TYR A 89 -2.10 -9.75 -6.15
N ASP A 90 -2.54 -10.79 -5.45
CA ASP A 90 -3.20 -11.95 -6.07
C ASP A 90 -4.47 -11.52 -6.83
N SER A 91 -5.24 -10.57 -6.29
CA SER A 91 -6.44 -10.06 -6.95
C SER A 91 -6.12 -9.28 -8.24
N ILE A 92 -5.02 -8.52 -8.25
CA ILE A 92 -4.51 -7.83 -9.44
C ILE A 92 -4.10 -8.87 -10.48
N GLY A 93 -3.27 -9.85 -10.10
CA GLY A 93 -2.86 -10.92 -11.01
C GLY A 93 -4.03 -11.71 -11.60
N ASN A 94 -5.04 -12.01 -10.78
CA ASN A 94 -6.26 -12.69 -11.24
C ASN A 94 -7.12 -11.83 -12.17
N SER A 95 -7.12 -10.51 -12.00
CA SER A 95 -7.83 -9.58 -12.88
C SER A 95 -7.15 -9.44 -14.23
N LEU A 96 -5.82 -9.57 -14.29
CA LEU A 96 -5.04 -9.56 -15.54
C LEU A 96 -5.13 -10.87 -16.32
N ARG A 97 -5.48 -11.98 -15.64
CA ARG A 97 -5.62 -13.31 -16.26
C ARG A 97 -6.99 -13.53 -16.91
N ARG A 98 -8.03 -12.82 -16.45
CA ARG A 98 -9.40 -12.92 -16.98
C ARG A 98 -9.59 -12.02 -18.18
#